data_AF-A0ABD1HYJ6-F1
#
_entry.id   AF-A0ABD1HYJ6-F1
#
_cell.length_a   1.000
_cell.length_b   1.000
_cell.length_c   1.000
_cell.angle_alpha   90.00
_cell.angle_beta   90.00
_cell.angle_gamma   90.00
#
_symmetry.space_group_name_H-M   'P 1'
#
loop_
_entity.id
_entity.type
_entity.pdbx_description
1 polymer ?
#
loop_
_entity_poly.entity_id
_entity_poly.type
_entity_poly.pdbx_seq_one_letter_code
_entity_poly.pdbx_strand_id
1 'polypeptide(L)' 'MVGRSSTLWILALLLVAASKLNDMVHSKVDLKDLCSCLKQAAAALLVIADRAKSLPGQCHIQVPVPLDPNVDCSR' A
#
# COMPACT_ATOMS: atom_id res chain seq x y z
N MET A 1 28.19 10.38 -3.04
CA MET A 1 27.38 10.69 -1.83
C MET A 1 25.99 11.09 -2.32
N VAL A 2 25.10 10.12 -2.56
CA VAL A 2 23.71 10.41 -2.96
C VAL A 2 23.03 11.00 -1.73
N GLY A 3 22.81 12.31 -1.78
CA GLY A 3 22.37 13.11 -0.64
C GLY A 3 21.01 12.67 -0.12
N ARG A 4 20.89 12.61 1.22
CA ARG A 4 19.64 12.40 1.96
C ARG A 4 18.47 13.29 1.51
N SER A 5 18.74 14.36 0.75
CA SER A 5 17.73 15.25 0.17
C SER A 5 16.98 14.62 -1.01
N SER A 6 17.64 13.90 -1.93
CA SER A 6 16.98 13.32 -3.12
C SER A 6 16.12 12.09 -2.80
N THR A 7 16.49 11.30 -1.79
CA THR A 7 15.67 10.16 -1.34
C THR A 7 14.41 10.59 -0.60
N LEU A 8 14.41 11.77 0.04
CA LEU A 8 13.23 12.33 0.69
C LEU A 8 12.11 12.63 -0.32
N TRP A 9 12.47 13.17 -1.49
CA TRP A 9 11.51 13.45 -2.57
C TRP A 9 10.90 12.17 -3.16
N ILE A 10 11.70 11.13 -3.33
CA ILE A 10 11.21 9.82 -3.82
C ILE A 10 10.26 9.19 -2.80
N LEU A 11 10.61 9.24 -1.51
CA LEU A 11 9.74 8.75 -0.43
C LEU A 11 8.42 9.54 -0.38
N ALA A 12 8.46 10.86 -0.56
CA ALA A 12 7.28 11.70 -0.61
C ALA A 12 6.37 11.36 -1.81
N LEU A 13 6.95 11.12 -2.99
CA LEU A 13 6.21 10.65 -4.18
C LEU A 13 5.52 9.31 -3.94
N LEU A 14 6.19 8.37 -3.28
CA LEU A 14 5.61 7.06 -2.94
C LEU A 14 4.44 7.19 -1.95
N LEU A 15 4.54 8.07 -0.95
CA LEU A 15 3.46 8.36 -0.01
C LEU A 15 2.23 8.95 -0.72
N VAL A 16 2.46 9.91 -1.62
CA VAL A 16 1.38 10.48 -2.44
C VAL A 16 0.72 9.39 -3.28
N ALA A 17 1.49 8.56 -3.96
CA ALA A 17 0.95 7.46 -4.75
C ALA A 17 0.10 6.49 -3.91
N ALA A 18 0.54 6.12 -2.71
CA ALA A 18 -0.20 5.23 -1.82
C ALA A 18 -1.53 5.85 -1.37
N SER A 19 -1.57 7.15 -1.07
CA SER A 19 -2.80 7.84 -0.68
C SER A 19 -3.86 7.90 -1.79
N LYS A 20 -3.44 7.94 -3.06
CA LYS A 20 -4.34 7.99 -4.23
C LYS A 20 -5.16 6.72 -4.41
N LEU A 21 -4.73 5.60 -3.81
CA LEU A 21 -5.49 4.35 -3.88
C LEU A 21 -6.88 4.49 -3.26
N ASN A 22 -7.04 5.31 -2.23
CA ASN A 22 -8.34 5.54 -1.60
C ASN A 22 -9.29 6.36 -2.49
N ASP A 23 -8.75 7.27 -3.29
CA ASP A 23 -9.54 8.10 -4.22
C ASP A 23 -10.10 7.26 -5.38
N MET A 24 -9.48 6.13 -5.71
CA MET A 24 -9.88 5.27 -6.84
C MET A 24 -10.90 4.19 -6.47
N VAL A 25 -11.20 4.02 -5.18
CA VAL A 25 -12.13 3.01 -4.70
C VAL A 25 -13.52 3.63 -4.57
N HIS A 26 -14.42 3.26 -5.47
CA HIS A 26 -15.81 3.74 -5.45
C HIS A 26 -16.84 2.61 -5.27
N SER A 27 -16.42 1.37 -5.49
CA SER A 27 -17.27 0.18 -5.50
C SER A 27 -16.62 -0.98 -4.75
N LYS A 28 -17.44 -1.99 -4.42
CA LYS A 28 -16.95 -3.26 -3.85
C LYS A 28 -16.03 -4.03 -4.82
N VAL A 29 -16.21 -3.84 -6.13
CA VAL A 29 -15.34 -4.41 -7.15
C VAL A 29 -13.94 -3.82 -7.05
N ASP A 30 -13.82 -2.49 -6.95
CA ASP A 30 -12.54 -1.79 -6.79
C ASP A 30 -11.80 -2.22 -5.52
N LEU A 31 -12.52 -2.48 -4.42
CA LEU A 31 -11.92 -3.03 -3.19
C LEU A 31 -11.30 -4.42 -3.42
N LYS A 32 -11.98 -5.30 -4.17
CA LYS A 32 -11.49 -6.64 -4.47
C LYS A 32 -10.30 -6.62 -5.42
N ASP A 33 -10.36 -5.77 -6.44
CA ASP A 33 -9.27 -5.59 -7.40
C ASP A 33 -8.03 -5.00 -6.70
N LEU A 34 -8.23 -3.97 -5.88
CA LEU A 34 -7.16 -3.36 -5.09
C LEU A 34 -6.54 -4.36 -4.11
N CYS A 35 -7.36 -5.14 -3.40
CA CYS A 35 -6.88 -6.19 -2.50
C CYS A 35 -6.03 -7.21 -3.26
N SER A 36 -6.50 -7.70 -4.42
CA SER A 36 -5.79 -8.69 -5.23
C SER A 36 -4.45 -8.14 -5.75
N CYS A 37 -4.43 -6.88 -6.19
CA CYS A 37 -3.22 -6.18 -6.61
C CYS A 37 -2.18 -6.10 -5.48
N LEU A 38 -2.60 -5.63 -4.30
CA LEU A 38 -1.72 -5.48 -3.14
C LEU A 38 -1.23 -6.83 -2.61
N LYS A 39 -2.06 -7.87 -2.65
CA LYS A 39 -1.67 -9.25 -2.31
C LYS A 39 -0.55 -9.76 -3.22
N GLN A 40 -0.71 -9.59 -4.53
CA GLN A 40 0.31 -10.00 -5.51
C GLN A 40 1.61 -9.20 -5.33
N ALA A 41 1.51 -7.89 -5.13
CA ALA A 41 2.67 -7.05 -4.88
C ALA A 41 3.40 -7.44 -3.59
N ALA A 42 2.66 -7.70 -2.50
CA ALA A 42 3.22 -8.12 -1.22
C ALA A 42 3.97 -9.45 -1.32
N ALA A 43 3.44 -10.41 -2.09
CA ALA A 43 4.10 -11.69 -2.35
C ALA A 43 5.38 -11.50 -3.19
N ALA A 44 5.32 -10.70 -4.27
CA ALA A 44 6.46 -10.46 -5.16
C ALA A 44 7.62 -9.73 -4.45
N LEU A 45 7.30 -8.82 -3.53
CA LEU A 45 8.28 -8.03 -2.79
C LEU A 45 8.72 -8.67 -1.47
N LEU A 46 8.26 -9.90 -1.17
CA LEU A 46 8.55 -10.63 0.06
C LEU A 46 8.30 -9.78 1.33
N VAL A 47 7.18 -9.07 1.33
CA VAL A 47 6.88 -8.10 2.38
C VAL A 47 6.59 -8.80 3.71
N ILE A 48 7.20 -8.28 4.79
CA ILE A 48 6.87 -8.69 6.16
C ILE A 48 5.50 -8.12 6.52
N ALA A 49 4.48 -8.98 6.58
CA ALA A 49 3.08 -8.61 6.80
C ALA A 49 2.88 -7.69 8.02
N ASP A 50 3.57 -7.97 9.13
CA ASP A 50 3.47 -7.19 10.36
C ASP A 50 3.93 -5.73 10.17
N ARG A 51 5.02 -5.55 9.41
CA ARG A 51 5.51 -4.21 9.04
C ARG A 51 4.56 -3.52 8.08
N ALA A 52 4.03 -4.25 7.09
CA ALA A 52 3.07 -3.72 6.13
C ALA A 52 1.80 -3.19 6.79
N LYS A 53 1.25 -3.94 7.76
CA LYS A 53 0.08 -3.53 8.55
C LYS A 53 0.31 -2.26 9.36
N SER A 54 1.56 -1.99 9.74
CA SER A 54 1.92 -0.78 10.48
C SER A 54 2.11 0.44 9.58
N LEU A 55 2.32 0.26 8.27
CA LEU A 55 2.58 1.35 7.33
C LEU A 55 1.45 2.39 7.28
N PRO A 56 0.16 2.05 7.20
CA PRO A 56 -0.91 3.05 7.15
C PRO A 56 -0.85 4.02 8.33
N GLY A 57 -0.60 3.50 9.54
CA GLY A 57 -0.44 4.32 10.75
C GLY A 57 0.84 5.15 10.72
N GLN A 58 1.98 4.56 10.36
CA GLN A 58 3.27 5.28 10.32
C GLN A 58 3.30 6.38 9.25
N CYS A 59 2.68 6.11 8.11
CA CYS A 59 2.60 7.02 6.97
C CYS A 59 1.41 7.97 7.04
N HIS A 60 0.53 7.85 8.04
CA HIS A 60 -0.71 8.60 8.18
C HIS A 60 -1.59 8.55 6.90
N ILE A 61 -1.64 7.38 6.25
CA ILE A 61 -2.47 7.14 5.07
C ILE A 61 -3.62 6.22 5.41
N GLN A 62 -4.76 6.44 4.74
CA GLN A 62 -5.91 5.56 4.82
C GLN A 62 -5.86 4.59 3.64
N VAL A 63 -5.85 3.30 3.94
CA VAL A 63 -5.93 2.23 2.94
C VAL A 63 -7.20 1.43 3.25
N PRO A 64 -8.14 1.32 2.32
CA PRO A 64 -9.45 0.71 2.58
C PRO A 64 -9.42 -0.83 2.56
N VAL A 65 -8.25 -1.45 2.34
CA VAL A 65 -8.05 -2.91 2.29
C VAL A 65 -6.87 -3.34 3.16
N PRO A 66 -6.84 -4.60 3.64
CA PRO A 66 -5.74 -5.09 4.46
C PRO A 66 -4.44 -5.28 3.66
N LEU A 67 -3.30 -4.84 4.23
CA LEU A 67 -1.97 -5.06 3.67
C LEU A 67 -1.35 -6.37 4.20
N ASP A 68 -1.84 -7.51 3.73
CA ASP A 68 -1.35 -8.83 4.13
C ASP A 68 -1.27 -9.78 2.91
N PRO A 69 -0.13 -10.46 2.67
CA PRO A 69 0.01 -11.38 1.54
C PRO A 69 -0.89 -12.64 1.64
N ASN A 70 -1.43 -12.95 2.82
CA ASN A 70 -2.33 -14.07 3.07
C ASN A 70 -3.80 -13.64 3.19
N VAL A 71 -4.13 -12.38 2.92
CA VAL A 71 -5.51 -11.90 2.98
C VAL A 71 -6.40 -12.62 1.96
N ASP A 72 -7.64 -12.90 2.35
CA ASP A 72 -8.70 -13.36 1.45
C ASP A 72 -9.41 -12.14 0.84
N CYS A 73 -9.16 -11.89 -0.44
CA CYS A 73 -9.75 -10.78 -1.21
C CYS A 73 -11.15 -11.10 -1.79
N SER A 74 -11.74 -12.25 -1.47
CA SER A 74 -13.02 -12.68 -2.03
C SER A 74 -14.21 -12.20 -1.20
N ARG A 75 -13.97 -11.79 0.05
CA ARG A 75 -14.96 -11.19 0.95
C ARG A 75 -15.12 -9.69 0.70
#